data_AF-M3V1S3-F1
#
_entry.id   AF-M3V1S3-F1
#
_cell.length_a   1.000
_cell.length_b   1.000
_cell.length_c   1.000
_cell.angle_alpha   90.00
_cell.angle_beta   90.00
_cell.angle_gamma   90.00
#
_symmetry.space_group_name_H-M   'P 1'
#
loop_
_entity.id
_entity.type
_entity.pdbx_description
1 polymer ?
#
loop_
_entity_poly.entity_id
_entity_poly.type
_entity_poly.pdbx_seq_one_letter_code
_entity_poly.pdbx_strand_id
1 'polypeptide(L)' 'MNFVKNNLKWLGTILVFIGILLMYLNIYPLNIFFHGPGIVAWTIHGYIHKDKAVLTNFALQIPFSIIGFYKYFFM' A
#
# COMPACT_ATOMS: atom_id res chain seq x y z
N MET A 1 8.40 21.49 -3.88
CA MET A 1 8.96 20.11 -3.95
C MET A 1 9.05 19.39 -2.60
N ASN A 2 9.27 20.07 -1.46
CA ASN A 2 9.41 19.39 -0.16
C ASN A 2 8.07 18.97 0.51
N PHE A 3 7.00 19.73 0.29
CA PHE A 3 5.70 19.47 0.92
C PHE A 3 5.05 18.16 0.44
N VAL A 4 5.03 17.92 -0.87
CA VAL A 4 4.48 16.69 -1.47
C VAL A 4 5.29 15.46 -1.05
N LYS A 5 6.63 15.55 -0.99
CA LYS A 5 7.48 14.45 -0.54
C LYS A 5 7.20 14.05 0.91
N ASN A 6 7.05 15.02 1.80
CA ASN A 6 6.78 14.76 3.22
C ASN A 6 5.35 14.29 3.49
N ASN A 7 4.37 14.70 2.67
CA ASN A 7 2.97 14.35 2.90
C ASN A 7 2.59 13.01 2.26
N LEU A 8 3.30 12.59 1.21
CA LEU A 8 3.03 11.33 0.51
C LEU A 8 3.17 10.11 1.45
N LYS A 9 4.19 10.10 2.33
CA LYS A 9 4.36 9.03 3.31
C LYS A 9 3.21 8.98 4.33
N TRP A 10 2.72 10.14 4.76
CA TRP A 10 1.64 10.21 5.75
C TRP A 10 0.31 9.78 5.16
N LEU A 11 0.00 10.22 3.94
CA LEU A 11 -1.15 9.72 3.18
C LEU A 11 -1.04 8.21 2.97
N GLY A 12 0.12 7.71 2.54
CA GLY A 12 0.39 6.29 2.37
C GLY A 12 0.21 5.50 3.67
N THR A 13 0.66 6.05 4.79
CA THR A 13 0.50 5.45 6.13
C THR A 13 -0.96 5.28 6.51
N ILE A 14 -1.75 6.36 6.40
CA ILE A 14 -3.19 6.31 6.73
C ILE A 14 -3.91 5.27 5.87
N LEU A 15 -3.64 5.26 4.57
CA LEU A 15 -4.24 4.31 3.63
C LEU A 15 -3.87 2.85 3.94
N VAL A 16 -2.60 2.58 4.24
CA VAL A 16 -2.14 1.23 4.65
C VAL A 16 -2.80 0.80 5.94
N PHE A 17 -2.86 1.65 6.96
CA PHE A 17 -3.50 1.30 8.24
C PHE A 17 -5.01 1.07 8.10
N ILE A 18 -5.71 1.86 7.27
CA ILE A 18 -7.12 1.61 6.96
C ILE A 18 -7.27 0.24 6.27
N GLY A 19 -6.43 -0.06 5.28
CA GLY A 19 -6.43 -1.36 4.61
C GLY A 19 -6.21 -2.54 5.57
N ILE A 20 -5.24 -2.41 6.48
CA ILE A 20 -4.95 -3.41 7.51
C ILE A 20 -6.13 -3.55 8.48
N LEU A 21 -6.73 -2.45 8.94
CA LEU A 21 -7.90 -2.49 9.82
C LEU A 21 -9.06 -3.24 9.16
N LEU A 22 -9.36 -2.92 7.90
CA LEU A 22 -10.42 -3.59 7.14
C LEU A 22 -10.14 -5.09 6.97
N MET A 23 -8.87 -5.49 6.78
CA MET A 23 -8.47 -6.90 6.76
C MET A 23 -8.79 -7.60 8.08
N TYR A 24 -8.42 -7.01 9.23
CA TYR A 24 -8.73 -7.57 10.55
C TYR A 24 -10.22 -7.63 10.86
N LEU A 25 -11.01 -6.72 10.28
CA LEU A 25 -12.47 -6.74 10.36
C LEU A 25 -13.13 -7.66 9.32
N ASN A 26 -12.34 -8.37 8.50
CA ASN A 26 -12.80 -9.23 7.40
C ASN A 26 -13.67 -8.53 6.34
N ILE A 27 -13.40 -7.24 6.07
CA ILE A 27 -14.13 -6.43 5.08
C ILE A 27 -13.38 -6.45 3.74
N TYR A 28 -13.72 -7.41 2.89
CA TYR A 28 -13.18 -7.58 1.54
C TYR A 28 -14.22 -7.16 0.48
N PRO A 29 -13.82 -6.58 -0.66
CA PRO A 29 -12.46 -6.25 -1.11
C PRO A 29 -12.02 -4.83 -0.71
N LEU A 30 -12.79 -4.16 0.16
CA LEU A 30 -12.54 -2.76 0.53
C LEU A 30 -11.13 -2.56 1.12
N ASN A 31 -10.63 -3.54 1.88
CA ASN A 31 -9.27 -3.55 2.39
C ASN A 31 -8.21 -3.32 1.29
N ILE A 32 -8.33 -3.97 0.13
CA ILE A 32 -7.37 -3.86 -0.98
C ILE A 32 -7.49 -2.49 -1.65
N PHE A 33 -8.70 -1.92 -1.74
CA PHE A 33 -8.89 -0.58 -2.31
C PHE A 33 -8.24 0.54 -1.49
N PHE A 34 -8.13 0.38 -0.16
CA PHE A 34 -7.37 1.32 0.68
C PHE A 34 -5.89 0.95 0.78
N HIS A 35 -5.57 -0.34 0.93
CA HIS A 35 -4.19 -0.81 1.06
C HIS A 35 -3.36 -0.55 -0.20
N GLY A 36 -3.91 -0.83 -1.38
CA GLY A 36 -3.22 -0.73 -2.68
C GLY A 36 -2.62 0.66 -2.96
N PRO A 37 -3.41 1.74 -2.91
CA PRO A 37 -2.88 3.09 -3.06
C PRO A 37 -1.84 3.45 -1.98
N GLY A 38 -2.02 2.94 -0.76
CA GLY A 38 -1.09 3.14 0.35
C GLY A 38 0.28 2.53 0.12
N ILE A 39 0.34 1.28 -0.34
CA ILE A 39 1.61 0.61 -0.66
C ILE A 39 2.30 1.26 -1.86
N VAL A 40 1.55 1.70 -2.89
CA VAL A 40 2.11 2.42 -4.04
C VAL A 40 2.75 3.74 -3.62
N ALA A 41 2.09 4.51 -2.75
CA ALA A 41 2.63 5.75 -2.21
C ALA A 41 3.95 5.53 -1.45
N TRP A 42 4.03 4.44 -0.67
CA TRP A 42 5.26 4.07 0.05
C TRP A 42 6.37 3.53 -0.86
N THR A 43 6.03 2.76 -1.90
CA THR A 43 6.98 2.33 -2.94
C THR A 43 7.61 3.54 -3.64
N ILE A 44 6.80 4.53 -4.02
CA ILE A 44 7.27 5.79 -4.63
C ILE A 44 8.16 6.55 -3.63
N HIS A 45 7.76 6.64 -2.36
CA HIS A 45 8.56 7.28 -1.33
C HIS A 45 9.93 6.59 -1.13
N GLY A 46 9.95 5.25 -1.05
CA GLY A 46 11.17 4.45 -0.94
C GLY A 46 12.10 4.64 -2.15
N TYR A 47 11.53 4.68 -3.36
CA TYR A 47 12.29 4.96 -4.58
C TYR A 47 12.92 6.36 -4.57
N ILE A 48 12.16 7.40 -4.21
CA ILE A 48 12.64 8.79 -4.14
C ILE A 48 13.78 8.94 -3.12
N HIS A 49 13.68 8.28 -1.97
CA HIS A 49 14.66 8.39 -0.89
C HIS A 49 15.78 7.35 -0.98
N LYS A 50 15.78 6.50 -2.02
CA LYS A 50 16.72 5.38 -2.20
C LYS A 50 16.77 4.44 -0.98
N ASP A 51 15.64 4.31 -0.29
CA ASP A 51 15.49 3.42 0.86
C ASP A 51 15.14 2.03 0.38
N LYS A 52 16.14 1.15 0.35
CA LYS A 52 15.99 -0.22 -0.12
C LYS A 52 15.08 -1.04 0.80
N ALA A 53 15.08 -0.79 2.11
CA ALA A 53 14.25 -1.55 3.04
C ALA A 53 12.77 -1.23 2.84
N VAL A 54 12.43 0.06 2.73
CA VAL A 54 11.07 0.52 2.42
C VAL A 54 10.62 0.01 1.05
N LEU A 55 11.49 0.09 0.04
CA LEU A 55 11.17 -0.37 -1.31
C LEU A 55 10.90 -1.88 -1.33
N THR A 56 11.76 -2.69 -0.71
CA THR A 56 11.56 -4.15 -0.63
C THR A 56 10.26 -4.49 0.08
N ASN A 57 9.96 -3.83 1.21
CA ASN A 57 8.74 -4.11 1.96
C ASN A 57 7.48 -3.80 1.13
N PHE A 58 7.34 -2.59 0.62
CA PHE A 58 6.09 -2.16 -0.02
C PHE A 58 5.98 -2.60 -1.49
N ALA A 59 7.09 -2.69 -2.23
CA ALA A 59 7.03 -3.17 -3.61
C ALA A 59 6.67 -4.67 -3.67
N LEU A 60 7.11 -5.50 -2.71
CA LEU A 60 6.70 -6.91 -2.64
C LEU A 60 5.23 -7.08 -2.22
N GLN A 61 4.65 -6.13 -1.51
CA GLN A 61 3.23 -6.17 -1.18
C GLN A 61 2.32 -5.93 -2.40
N ILE A 62 2.83 -5.31 -3.47
CA ILE A 62 2.07 -5.09 -4.72
C ILE A 62 1.69 -6.43 -5.38
N PRO A 63 2.63 -7.34 -5.73
CA PRO A 63 2.26 -8.63 -6.31
C PRO A 63 1.39 -9.48 -5.38
N PHE A 64 1.61 -9.44 -4.06
CA PHE A 64 0.72 -10.14 -3.11
C PHE A 64 -0.71 -9.58 -3.15
N SER A 65 -0.85 -8.26 -3.22
CA SER A 65 -2.16 -7.60 -3.34
C SER A 65 -2.85 -7.94 -4.66
N ILE A 66 -2.10 -8.03 -5.76
CA ILE A 66 -2.62 -8.45 -7.09
C ILE A 66 -3.13 -9.89 -7.04
N ILE A 67 -2.36 -10.82 -6.44
CA ILE A 67 -2.78 -12.22 -6.31
C ILE A 67 -4.06 -12.31 -5.47
N GLY A 68 -4.14 -11.58 -4.36
CA GLY A 68 -5.34 -11.53 -3.50
C GLY A 68 -6.56 -10.97 -4.24
N PHE A 69 -6.37 -9.88 -4.98
CA PHE A 69 -7.44 -9.28 -5.79
C PHE A 69 -7.91 -10.22 -6.90
N TYR A 70 -6.98 -10.84 -7.62
CA TYR A 70 -7.30 -11.80 -8.69
C TYR A 70 -8.13 -12.96 -8.15
N LYS A 71 -7.71 -13.55 -7.02
CA LYS A 71 -8.45 -14.62 -6.37
C LYS A 71 -9.88 -14.20 -5.99
N TYR A 72 -10.07 -13.00 -5.45
CA TYR A 72 -11.41 -12.57 -5.02
C TYR A 72 -12.38 -12.33 -6.18
N PHE A 73 -11.90 -11.80 -7.30
CA PHE A 73 -12.76 -11.39 -8.42
C PHE A 73 -12.92 -12.45 -9.53
N PHE A 74 -11.95 -13.35 -9.70
CA PHE A 74 -11.89 -14.24 -10.87
C PHE A 74 -11.88 -15.74 -10.52
N MET A 75 -11.85 -16.12 -9.24
CA MET A 75 -11.75 -17.52 -8.81
C MET A 75 -12.74 -17.82 -7.69
#